data_AF-A0AAD7BZE8-F1
#
_entry.id   AF-A0AAD7BZE8-F1
#
_cell.length_a   1.000
_cell.length_b   1.000
_cell.length_c   1.000
_cell.angle_alpha   90.00
_cell.angle_beta   90.00
_cell.angle_gamma   90.00
#
_symmetry.space_group_name_H-M   'P 1'
#
loop_
_entity.id
_entity.type
_entity.pdbx_description
1 polymer ?
#
loop_
_entity_poly.entity_id
_entity_poly.type
_entity_poly.pdbx_seq_one_letter_code
_entity_poly.pdbx_strand_id
1 'polypeptide(L)'
;MNLRTRLSLLSRQLSTRTPSYLLGLELDSKERTKTRIQSLVDYVEKENFAAAERIRLHLESDHAAITPHPAFERAALDRIRWHGRQDLTGFLTWLNLVPDNPSPSQHVENGPLTRTRNVLFRTGTPARNLLLIKEFSVVCAEKGYAKLVWDDLVGLMPQFEHSDKAVQFFLAFEAALGRYYRKYRPGEREMAISNQRNALIILCCDSGWLDEAVQLVQDSKPYRIRQACVHLLALLRAQNHAARVSLVESCMSRQPDGIPTPDHPKLSTVQRIGNLFTTSGNQPRNVGPSNYSYSTRAVIDGSQSLRPRAWVASQLKELRRLLLTRSLVSYRPPGSSLHSIIAHYDAYKSYQGGLPMLRKRALAVSDTTSYTWLCKEMFYLHESRNFSDIIALFGANFHIAFLPLKPWLLASQMVPLSDPLRIRHSVPTKMEISAADAWVIWNALLRLSPYLPDEHALPVLETLRHSVVHYASKLTDRQFYAFPTSYTAVFRSVIWAYGELGEVDKAVSAAGDISVIGKDSPRNVVLLDELAAVHARTGNVRAASKVLAMLEKMGPRLATYGVMMDGYLRAGLVQEALELELRMKRTCNYVPGVNWRMDATLEAVRAAEDALDPDLT
;
A
#
# COMPACT_ATOMS: atom_id res chain seq x y z
N MET A 1 -44.96 57.64 -42.61
CA MET A 1 -43.87 57.45 -41.61
C MET A 1 -44.29 56.31 -40.68
N ASN A 2 -43.54 55.23 -40.42
CA ASN A 2 -42.14 54.93 -40.67
C ASN A 2 -41.99 53.45 -41.09
N LEU A 3 -41.15 53.19 -42.09
CA LEU A 3 -40.70 51.85 -42.49
C LEU A 3 -40.10 51.03 -41.31
N ARG A 4 -39.56 51.73 -40.30
CA ARG A 4 -39.07 51.13 -39.05
C ARG A 4 -40.14 50.42 -38.23
N THR A 5 -41.38 50.92 -38.17
CA THR A 5 -42.43 50.28 -37.37
C THR A 5 -42.93 49.00 -38.02
N ARG A 6 -43.04 48.96 -39.36
CA ARG A 6 -43.37 47.72 -40.09
C ARG A 6 -42.23 46.69 -40.04
N LEU A 7 -40.97 47.09 -40.10
CA LEU A 7 -39.82 46.19 -39.92
C LEU A 7 -39.70 45.66 -38.48
N SER A 8 -40.10 46.44 -37.46
CA SER A 8 -40.10 45.99 -36.07
C SER A 8 -41.19 44.94 -35.77
N LEU A 9 -42.34 45.04 -36.45
CA LEU A 9 -43.43 44.07 -36.33
C LEU A 9 -43.15 42.79 -37.14
N LEU A 10 -42.54 42.91 -38.32
CA LEU A 10 -42.08 41.76 -39.11
C LEU A 10 -40.91 41.03 -38.44
N SER A 11 -39.95 41.72 -37.82
CA SER A 11 -38.87 41.06 -37.05
C SER A 11 -39.36 40.40 -35.77
N ARG A 12 -40.38 40.96 -35.09
CA ARG A 12 -41.04 40.29 -33.94
C ARG A 12 -41.89 39.08 -34.34
N GLN A 13 -42.48 39.07 -35.53
CA GLN A 13 -43.22 37.91 -36.05
C GLN A 13 -42.29 36.83 -36.64
N LEU A 14 -41.11 37.20 -37.14
CA LEU A 14 -40.08 36.25 -37.59
C LEU A 14 -39.23 35.70 -36.44
N SER A 15 -39.13 36.40 -35.30
CA SER A 15 -38.42 35.95 -34.09
C SER A 15 -39.17 34.88 -33.28
N THR A 16 -40.46 34.67 -33.51
CA THR A 16 -41.31 33.74 -32.72
C THR A 16 -41.78 32.52 -33.50
N ARG A 17 -41.25 32.31 -34.71
CA ARG A 17 -41.41 31.07 -35.48
C ARG A 17 -40.05 30.58 -35.93
N THR A 18 -39.30 29.96 -35.03
CA THR A 18 -38.54 28.78 -35.47
C THR A 18 -39.59 27.76 -35.92
N PRO A 19 -39.62 27.34 -37.21
CA PRO A 19 -40.54 26.32 -37.68
C PRO A 19 -40.43 25.10 -36.76
N SER A 20 -41.56 24.54 -36.29
CA SER A 20 -41.57 23.31 -35.47
C SER A 20 -40.80 22.15 -36.11
N TYR A 21 -40.60 22.19 -37.43
CA TYR A 21 -39.76 21.28 -38.20
C TYR A 21 -38.25 21.47 -37.94
N LEU A 22 -37.77 22.71 -37.77
CA LEU A 22 -36.37 23.00 -37.41
C LEU A 22 -36.09 22.69 -35.93
N LEU A 23 -37.05 22.93 -35.03
CA LEU A 23 -36.95 22.49 -33.63
C LEU A 23 -36.98 20.96 -33.53
N GLY A 24 -37.78 20.29 -34.37
CA GLY A 24 -37.82 18.84 -34.52
C GLY A 24 -36.51 18.27 -35.06
N LEU A 25 -35.90 18.89 -36.07
CA LEU A 25 -34.58 18.50 -36.59
C LEU A 25 -33.44 18.77 -35.60
N GLU A 26 -33.51 19.83 -34.79
CA GLU A 26 -32.56 20.09 -33.70
C GLU A 26 -32.72 19.12 -32.53
N LEU A 27 -33.94 18.72 -32.18
CA LEU A 27 -34.21 17.70 -31.17
C LEU A 27 -33.78 16.31 -31.66
N ASP A 28 -34.08 15.96 -32.92
CA ASP A 28 -33.74 14.68 -33.55
C ASP A 28 -32.22 14.56 -33.79
N SER A 29 -31.53 15.66 -34.08
CA SER A 29 -30.05 15.70 -34.14
C SER A 29 -29.38 15.63 -32.75
N LYS A 30 -29.98 16.25 -31.72
CA LYS A 30 -29.53 16.12 -30.31
C LYS A 30 -29.76 14.73 -29.75
N GLU A 31 -30.88 14.09 -30.08
CA GLU A 31 -31.17 12.71 -29.71
C GLU A 31 -30.25 11.72 -30.42
N ARG A 32 -30.00 11.90 -31.73
CA ARG A 32 -29.03 11.12 -32.51
C ARG A 32 -27.60 11.26 -31.98
N THR A 33 -27.17 12.47 -31.60
CA THR A 33 -25.84 12.68 -31.01
C THR A 33 -25.73 12.03 -29.62
N LYS A 34 -26.78 12.08 -28.80
CA LYS A 34 -26.84 11.37 -27.51
C LYS A 34 -26.80 9.85 -27.68
N THR A 35 -27.52 9.28 -28.66
CA THR A 35 -27.45 7.83 -28.97
C THR A 35 -26.09 7.44 -29.51
N ARG A 36 -25.44 8.28 -30.31
CA ARG A 36 -24.07 8.06 -30.81
C ARG A 36 -23.02 8.08 -29.70
N ILE A 37 -23.14 8.99 -28.72
CA ILE A 37 -22.24 9.04 -27.55
C ILE A 37 -22.43 7.81 -26.66
N GLN A 38 -23.67 7.36 -26.43
CA GLN A 38 -23.93 6.12 -25.70
C GLN A 38 -23.36 4.90 -26.45
N SER A 39 -23.59 4.84 -27.76
CA SER A 39 -23.04 3.78 -28.61
C SER A 39 -21.50 3.77 -28.58
N LEU A 40 -20.86 4.96 -28.54
CA LEU A 40 -19.41 5.08 -28.44
C LEU A 40 -18.86 4.42 -27.16
N VAL A 41 -19.50 4.68 -26.01
CA VAL A 41 -19.11 4.06 -24.74
C VAL A 41 -19.33 2.55 -24.81
N ASP A 42 -20.47 2.10 -25.32
CA ASP A 42 -20.80 0.67 -25.45
C ASP A 42 -19.81 -0.08 -26.36
N TYR A 43 -19.37 0.52 -27.47
CA TYR A 43 -18.37 -0.07 -28.36
C TYR A 43 -16.99 -0.16 -27.70
N VAL A 44 -16.60 0.84 -26.89
CA VAL A 44 -15.34 0.82 -26.13
C VAL A 44 -15.40 -0.21 -25.00
N GLU A 45 -16.54 -0.38 -24.34
CA GLU A 45 -16.73 -1.40 -23.30
C GLU A 45 -16.69 -2.83 -23.85
N LYS A 46 -17.22 -3.03 -25.06
CA LYS A 46 -17.16 -4.30 -25.82
C LYS A 46 -15.85 -4.52 -26.58
N GLU A 47 -14.84 -3.69 -26.34
CA GLU A 47 -13.50 -3.77 -26.95
C GLU A 47 -13.48 -3.67 -28.50
N ASN A 48 -14.51 -3.08 -29.10
CA ASN A 48 -14.56 -2.82 -30.55
C ASN A 48 -14.02 -1.42 -30.86
N PHE A 49 -12.70 -1.27 -30.73
CA PHE A 49 -12.01 0.02 -30.84
C PHE A 49 -12.03 0.62 -32.26
N ALA A 50 -12.07 -0.21 -33.30
CA ALA A 50 -12.16 0.25 -34.69
C ALA A 50 -13.52 0.92 -34.99
N ALA A 51 -14.62 0.36 -34.48
CA ALA A 51 -15.94 0.99 -34.59
C ALA A 51 -16.03 2.26 -33.74
N ALA A 52 -15.46 2.23 -32.52
CA ALA A 52 -15.41 3.39 -31.64
C ALA A 52 -14.64 4.57 -32.28
N GLU A 53 -13.49 4.31 -32.91
CA GLU A 53 -12.69 5.34 -33.59
C GLU A 53 -13.43 5.99 -34.77
N ARG A 54 -14.18 5.20 -35.55
CA ARG A 54 -15.00 5.74 -36.65
C ARG A 54 -16.09 6.67 -36.13
N ILE A 55 -16.76 6.30 -35.03
CA ILE A 55 -17.80 7.14 -34.41
C ILE A 55 -17.18 8.40 -33.80
N ARG A 56 -16.02 8.29 -33.15
CA ARG A 56 -15.28 9.44 -32.63
C ARG A 56 -14.95 10.45 -33.74
N LEU A 57 -14.40 10.00 -34.86
CA LEU A 57 -14.07 10.86 -36.01
C LEU A 57 -15.32 11.54 -36.62
N HIS A 58 -16.46 10.85 -36.67
CA HIS A 58 -17.72 11.46 -37.11
C HIS A 58 -18.25 12.49 -36.10
N LEU A 59 -18.11 12.23 -34.79
CA LEU A 59 -18.48 13.20 -33.76
C LEU A 59 -17.57 14.44 -33.79
N GLU A 60 -16.29 14.26 -34.15
CA GLU A 60 -15.36 15.37 -34.37
C GLU A 60 -15.68 16.18 -35.62
N SER A 61 -16.01 15.53 -36.75
CA SER A 61 -16.45 16.26 -37.97
C SER A 61 -17.73 17.05 -37.71
N ASP A 62 -18.63 16.50 -36.89
CA ASP A 62 -19.89 17.12 -36.49
C ASP A 62 -19.71 18.18 -35.38
N HIS A 63 -18.48 18.44 -34.91
CA HIS A 63 -18.16 19.35 -33.79
C HIS A 63 -18.96 19.06 -32.50
N ALA A 64 -19.38 17.81 -32.31
CA ALA A 64 -20.17 17.38 -31.17
C ALA A 64 -19.27 17.15 -29.94
N ALA A 65 -19.62 17.76 -28.80
CA ALA A 65 -18.86 17.61 -27.56
C ALA A 65 -18.99 16.17 -27.02
N ILE A 66 -17.88 15.43 -27.00
CA ILE A 66 -17.82 14.08 -26.42
C ILE A 66 -17.79 14.21 -24.90
N THR A 67 -18.76 13.57 -24.22
CA THR A 67 -18.81 13.58 -22.75
C THR A 67 -17.71 12.67 -22.19
N PRO A 68 -16.85 13.14 -21.26
CA PRO A 68 -15.78 12.32 -20.71
C PRO A 68 -16.28 11.06 -19.98
N HIS A 69 -15.62 9.92 -20.18
CA HIS A 69 -16.00 8.66 -19.55
C HIS A 69 -14.78 7.80 -19.18
N PRO A 70 -14.76 7.09 -18.02
CA PRO A 70 -13.64 6.25 -17.60
C PRO A 70 -13.30 5.12 -18.59
N ALA A 71 -14.30 4.59 -19.31
CA ALA A 71 -14.10 3.49 -20.26
C ALA A 71 -13.11 3.85 -21.39
N PHE A 72 -12.98 5.13 -21.74
CA PHE A 72 -12.07 5.60 -22.79
C PHE A 72 -10.59 5.35 -22.49
N GLU A 73 -10.23 5.05 -21.23
CA GLU A 73 -8.90 4.54 -20.89
C GLU A 73 -8.55 3.26 -21.67
N ARG A 74 -9.54 2.38 -21.93
CA ARG A 74 -9.34 1.13 -22.67
C ARG A 74 -8.99 1.39 -24.14
N ALA A 75 -9.66 2.36 -24.76
CA ALA A 75 -9.39 2.78 -26.13
C ALA A 75 -8.00 3.42 -26.25
N ALA A 76 -7.59 4.23 -25.26
CA ALA A 76 -6.23 4.77 -25.21
C ALA A 76 -5.18 3.64 -25.13
N LEU A 77 -5.40 2.63 -24.28
CA LEU A 77 -4.50 1.49 -24.14
C LEU A 77 -4.35 0.65 -25.43
N ASP A 78 -5.42 0.49 -26.19
CA ASP A 78 -5.40 -0.26 -27.46
C ASP A 78 -4.42 0.36 -28.48
N ARG A 79 -4.39 1.70 -28.58
CA ARG A 79 -3.46 2.45 -29.46
C ARG A 79 -1.98 2.17 -29.17
N ILE A 80 -1.65 1.75 -27.95
CA ILE A 80 -0.28 1.40 -27.55
C ILE A 80 0.02 -0.09 -27.77
N ARG A 81 -0.98 -0.99 -27.70
CA ARG A 81 -0.77 -2.46 -27.73
C ARG A 81 -0.58 -3.03 -29.14
N TRP A 82 -1.24 -2.48 -30.16
CA TRP A 82 -1.41 -3.16 -31.45
C TRP A 82 -0.54 -2.66 -32.61
N HIS A 83 0.17 -1.55 -32.45
CA HIS A 83 1.00 -1.01 -33.53
C HIS A 83 2.45 -0.92 -33.07
N GLY A 84 3.36 -1.63 -33.73
CA GLY A 84 4.81 -1.48 -33.56
C GLY A 84 5.34 -0.06 -33.79
N ARG A 85 4.46 0.90 -34.11
CA ARG A 85 4.64 2.34 -33.99
C ARG A 85 3.71 2.85 -32.90
N GLN A 86 4.27 3.41 -31.83
CA GLN A 86 3.52 4.07 -30.76
C GLN A 86 2.73 5.25 -31.35
N ASP A 87 1.42 5.08 -31.57
CA ASP A 87 0.56 6.19 -31.99
C ASP A 87 0.27 7.10 -30.79
N LEU A 88 1.23 7.99 -30.52
CA LEU A 88 1.15 8.97 -29.45
C LEU A 88 -0.05 9.89 -29.63
N THR A 89 -0.35 10.28 -30.87
CA THR A 89 -1.46 11.18 -31.19
C THR A 89 -2.81 10.56 -30.84
N GLY A 90 -3.11 9.36 -31.34
CA GLY A 90 -4.35 8.67 -31.01
C GLY A 90 -4.46 8.32 -29.52
N PHE A 91 -3.34 7.95 -28.89
CA PHE A 91 -3.30 7.70 -27.45
C PHE A 91 -3.74 8.93 -26.64
N LEU A 92 -3.17 10.11 -26.93
CA LEU A 92 -3.48 11.35 -26.21
C LEU A 92 -4.92 11.82 -26.47
N THR A 93 -5.42 11.65 -27.68
CA THR A 93 -6.81 12.00 -28.01
C THR A 93 -7.81 11.23 -27.14
N TRP A 94 -7.64 9.92 -27.03
CA TRP A 94 -8.49 9.09 -26.16
C TRP A 94 -8.27 9.36 -24.67
N LEU A 95 -7.02 9.59 -24.26
CA LEU A 95 -6.68 9.89 -22.88
C LEU A 95 -7.32 11.20 -22.39
N ASN A 96 -7.42 12.21 -23.26
CA ASN A 96 -8.06 13.48 -22.94
C ASN A 96 -9.57 13.37 -22.70
N LEU A 97 -10.21 12.33 -23.22
CA LEU A 97 -11.63 12.01 -22.99
C LEU A 97 -11.88 11.32 -21.64
N VAL A 98 -10.84 10.95 -20.88
CA VAL A 98 -11.00 10.41 -19.52
C VAL A 98 -11.41 11.56 -18.56
N PRO A 99 -12.34 11.34 -17.62
CA PRO A 99 -12.83 12.40 -16.74
C PRO A 99 -11.76 12.94 -15.79
N ASP A 100 -11.82 14.26 -15.58
CA ASP A 100 -11.01 14.98 -14.59
C ASP A 100 -11.44 14.56 -13.15
N ASN A 101 -10.50 14.51 -12.21
CA ASN A 101 -10.75 14.22 -10.81
C ASN A 101 -10.88 15.53 -10.00
N PRO A 102 -12.07 15.93 -9.52
CA PRO A 102 -12.23 17.15 -8.73
C PRO A 102 -11.70 17.04 -7.28
N SER A 103 -11.39 15.83 -6.79
CA SER A 103 -10.92 15.58 -5.42
C SER A 103 -9.63 14.73 -5.39
N PRO A 104 -8.45 15.37 -5.35
CA PRO A 104 -7.15 14.68 -5.46
C PRO A 104 -6.73 13.92 -4.19
N SER A 105 -7.44 14.08 -3.06
CA SER A 105 -7.10 13.49 -1.76
C SER A 105 -7.53 12.02 -1.60
N GLN A 106 -8.48 11.55 -2.41
CA GLN A 106 -8.91 10.15 -2.42
C GLN A 106 -8.07 9.37 -3.43
N HIS A 107 -7.12 8.56 -2.96
CA HIS A 107 -6.61 7.47 -3.80
C HIS A 107 -7.76 6.52 -4.07
N VAL A 108 -8.22 6.46 -5.31
CA VAL A 108 -9.16 5.44 -5.75
C VAL A 108 -8.32 4.27 -6.27
N GLU A 109 -8.11 3.25 -5.43
CA GLU A 109 -7.60 1.97 -5.92
C GLU A 109 -8.56 1.45 -7.00
N ASN A 110 -8.02 1.08 -8.17
CA ASN A 110 -8.78 0.72 -9.38
C ASN A 110 -9.58 1.86 -10.04
N GLY A 111 -9.23 3.12 -9.78
CA GLY A 111 -9.80 4.28 -10.47
C GLY A 111 -9.29 4.46 -11.91
N PRO A 112 -9.82 5.47 -12.65
CA PRO A 112 -9.39 5.78 -14.02
C PRO A 112 -7.87 5.98 -14.12
N LEU A 113 -7.29 5.60 -15.26
CA LEU A 113 -5.85 5.70 -15.58
C LEU A 113 -4.94 4.70 -14.86
N THR A 114 -5.47 3.87 -13.94
CA THR A 114 -4.69 2.86 -13.21
C THR A 114 -4.19 1.74 -14.13
N ARG A 115 -4.97 1.34 -15.14
CA ARG A 115 -4.58 0.29 -16.09
C ARG A 115 -3.47 0.81 -17.01
N THR A 116 -3.62 2.04 -17.52
CA THR A 116 -2.60 2.71 -18.34
C THR A 116 -1.30 2.88 -17.57
N ARG A 117 -1.37 3.31 -16.30
CA ARG A 117 -0.20 3.36 -15.41
C ARG A 117 0.47 1.99 -15.28
N ASN A 118 -0.28 0.94 -14.98
CA ASN A 118 0.28 -0.40 -14.82
C ASN A 118 0.99 -0.88 -16.10
N VAL A 119 0.43 -0.63 -17.27
CA VAL A 119 1.07 -1.00 -18.55
C VAL A 119 2.35 -0.18 -18.77
N LEU A 120 2.30 1.14 -18.64
CA LEU A 120 3.44 1.99 -18.97
C LEU A 120 4.60 1.88 -17.97
N PHE A 121 4.30 1.77 -16.66
CA PHE A 121 5.31 1.80 -15.60
C PHE A 121 5.66 0.43 -15.03
N ARG A 122 4.73 -0.54 -15.06
CA ARG A 122 4.89 -1.83 -14.37
C ARG A 122 5.05 -3.03 -15.30
N THR A 123 4.91 -2.85 -16.60
CA THR A 123 5.17 -3.92 -17.60
C THR A 123 6.38 -3.57 -18.48
N GLY A 124 7.21 -4.57 -18.79
CA GLY A 124 8.40 -4.40 -19.65
C GLY A 124 9.49 -3.50 -19.05
N THR A 125 10.23 -2.79 -19.92
CA THR A 125 11.26 -1.80 -19.55
C THR A 125 10.75 -0.36 -19.75
N PRO A 126 10.34 0.35 -18.69
CA PRO A 126 9.76 1.70 -18.78
C PRO A 126 10.67 2.72 -19.49
N ALA A 127 11.99 2.57 -19.36
CA ALA A 127 12.99 3.39 -20.04
C ALA A 127 12.76 3.50 -21.57
N ARG A 128 12.26 2.43 -22.20
CA ARG A 128 11.99 2.42 -23.66
C ARG A 128 10.74 3.22 -24.04
N ASN A 129 9.89 3.52 -23.06
CA ASN A 129 8.61 4.22 -23.24
C ASN A 129 8.64 5.61 -22.59
N LEU A 130 9.82 6.19 -22.33
CA LEU A 130 9.94 7.48 -21.64
C LEU A 130 9.13 8.60 -22.30
N LEU A 131 9.04 8.63 -23.64
CA LEU A 131 8.23 9.62 -24.34
C LEU A 131 6.74 9.49 -23.99
N LEU A 132 6.17 8.30 -24.10
CA LEU A 132 4.77 8.02 -23.72
C LEU A 132 4.50 8.30 -22.25
N ILE A 133 5.44 7.90 -21.38
CA ILE A 133 5.36 8.11 -19.93
C ILE A 133 5.32 9.60 -19.60
N LYS A 134 6.14 10.42 -20.26
CA LYS A 134 6.16 11.87 -20.06
C LYS A 134 4.81 12.49 -20.39
N GLU A 135 4.30 12.23 -21.59
CA GLU A 135 3.03 12.80 -22.05
C GLU A 135 1.84 12.31 -21.20
N PHE A 136 1.77 11.00 -20.92
CA PHE A 136 0.76 10.43 -20.02
C PHE A 136 0.77 11.10 -18.65
N SER A 137 1.95 11.33 -18.09
CA SER A 137 2.11 11.91 -16.75
C SER A 137 1.67 13.36 -16.68
N VAL A 138 1.98 14.15 -17.71
CA VAL A 138 1.52 15.54 -17.84
C VAL A 138 -0.01 15.57 -17.87
N VAL A 139 -0.64 14.72 -18.70
CA VAL A 139 -2.12 14.62 -18.76
C VAL A 139 -2.71 14.16 -17.41
N CYS A 140 -2.08 13.20 -16.73
CA CYS A 140 -2.50 12.82 -15.38
C CYS A 140 -2.46 14.01 -14.41
N ALA A 141 -1.43 14.86 -14.46
CA ALA A 141 -1.34 16.04 -13.60
C ALA A 141 -2.43 17.08 -13.92
N GLU A 142 -2.71 17.35 -15.20
CA GLU A 142 -3.77 18.28 -15.62
C GLU A 142 -5.17 17.82 -15.21
N LYS A 143 -5.38 16.51 -15.14
CA LYS A 143 -6.66 15.89 -14.79
C LYS A 143 -6.82 15.62 -13.29
N GLY A 144 -5.84 15.94 -12.45
CA GLY A 144 -5.93 15.72 -10.99
C GLY A 144 -5.52 14.33 -10.50
N TYR A 145 -4.82 13.56 -11.33
CA TYR A 145 -4.25 12.24 -11.02
C TYR A 145 -2.73 12.28 -10.80
N ALA A 146 -2.14 13.45 -10.49
CA ALA A 146 -0.69 13.58 -10.28
C ALA A 146 -0.13 12.58 -9.24
N LYS A 147 -0.87 12.35 -8.15
CA LYS A 147 -0.49 11.42 -7.08
C LYS A 147 -0.45 9.96 -7.52
N LEU A 148 -1.17 9.59 -8.59
CA LEU A 148 -1.20 8.23 -9.13
C LEU A 148 0.15 7.84 -9.74
N VAL A 149 0.82 8.79 -10.39
CA VAL A 149 2.03 8.57 -11.20
C VAL A 149 3.31 9.05 -10.52
N TRP A 150 3.20 9.92 -9.51
CA TRP A 150 4.35 10.58 -8.87
C TRP A 150 5.44 9.61 -8.39
N ASP A 151 5.09 8.59 -7.62
CA ASP A 151 6.08 7.67 -7.04
C ASP A 151 6.82 6.86 -8.13
N ASP A 152 6.14 6.52 -9.22
CA ASP A 152 6.77 5.79 -10.33
C ASP A 152 7.71 6.71 -11.12
N LEU A 153 7.31 7.97 -11.34
CA LEU A 153 8.15 8.98 -12.02
C LEU A 153 9.43 9.27 -11.26
N VAL A 154 9.35 9.38 -9.93
CA VAL A 154 10.53 9.55 -9.07
C VAL A 154 11.49 8.37 -9.27
N GLY A 155 10.97 7.14 -9.35
CA GLY A 155 11.77 5.94 -9.60
C GLY A 155 12.43 5.88 -10.99
N LEU A 156 11.89 6.60 -11.98
CA LEU A 156 12.44 6.66 -13.34
C LEU A 156 13.46 7.80 -13.52
N MET A 157 13.57 8.74 -12.58
CA MET A 157 14.45 9.89 -12.69
C MET A 157 15.91 9.54 -13.04
N PRO A 158 16.53 8.49 -12.45
CA PRO A 158 17.90 8.09 -12.80
C PRO A 158 18.06 7.54 -14.23
N GLN A 159 16.97 7.21 -14.92
CA GLN A 159 16.98 6.66 -16.28
C GLN A 159 16.97 7.73 -17.36
N PHE A 160 16.90 9.02 -16.98
CA PHE A 160 17.03 10.12 -17.90
C PHE A 160 18.51 10.31 -18.27
N GLU A 161 18.81 10.35 -19.56
CA GLU A 161 20.18 10.50 -20.07
C GLU A 161 20.82 11.84 -19.68
N HIS A 162 20.01 12.89 -19.53
CA HIS A 162 20.47 14.22 -19.20
C HIS A 162 19.58 14.87 -18.12
N SER A 163 20.22 15.49 -17.13
CA SER A 163 19.60 16.17 -15.99
C SER A 163 18.70 17.33 -16.43
N ASP A 164 19.12 18.10 -17.44
CA ASP A 164 18.36 19.21 -18.01
C ASP A 164 17.00 18.77 -18.59
N LYS A 165 16.98 17.71 -19.39
CA LYS A 165 15.76 17.14 -19.98
C LYS A 165 14.83 16.54 -18.93
N ALA A 166 15.39 16.02 -17.83
CA ALA A 166 14.62 15.54 -16.70
C ALA A 166 13.94 16.70 -15.97
N VAL A 167 14.70 17.72 -15.61
CA VAL A 167 14.20 18.92 -14.94
C VAL A 167 13.12 19.62 -15.76
N GLN A 168 13.35 19.80 -17.08
CA GLN A 168 12.34 20.38 -17.98
C GLN A 168 11.02 19.59 -17.98
N PHE A 169 11.10 18.27 -17.98
CA PHE A 169 9.90 17.43 -17.89
C PHE A 169 9.14 17.62 -16.56
N PHE A 170 9.85 17.60 -15.43
CA PHE A 170 9.20 17.81 -14.13
C PHE A 170 8.62 19.23 -13.97
N LEU A 171 9.23 20.24 -14.61
CA LEU A 171 8.66 21.59 -14.70
C LEU A 171 7.39 21.62 -15.56
N ALA A 172 7.35 20.87 -16.67
CA ALA A 172 6.13 20.72 -17.47
C ALA A 172 5.00 20.03 -16.68
N PHE A 173 5.36 19.00 -15.88
CA PHE A 173 4.43 18.33 -14.96
C PHE A 173 3.91 19.27 -13.87
N GLU A 174 4.78 20.09 -13.26
CA GLU A 174 4.39 21.10 -12.29
C GLU A 174 3.46 22.17 -12.91
N ALA A 175 3.76 22.62 -14.13
CA ALA A 175 2.91 23.57 -14.85
C ALA A 175 1.51 22.99 -15.12
N ALA A 176 1.43 21.72 -15.50
CA ALA A 176 0.18 20.97 -15.65
C ALA A 176 -0.62 20.87 -14.34
N LEU A 177 0.05 20.53 -13.24
CA LEU A 177 -0.55 20.54 -11.91
C LEU A 177 -1.09 21.93 -11.54
N GLY A 178 -0.34 22.98 -11.86
CA GLY A 178 -0.74 24.36 -11.65
C GLY A 178 -1.98 24.76 -12.46
N ARG A 179 -2.18 24.21 -13.68
CA ARG A 179 -3.40 24.41 -14.48
C ARG A 179 -4.60 23.73 -13.83
N TYR A 180 -4.43 22.49 -13.37
CA TYR A 180 -5.47 21.75 -12.65
C TYR A 180 -5.95 22.51 -11.40
N TYR A 181 -5.04 22.90 -10.52
CA TYR A 181 -5.41 23.62 -9.29
C TYR A 181 -6.02 24.99 -9.60
N ARG A 182 -5.58 25.68 -10.66
CA ARG A 182 -6.23 26.93 -11.09
C ARG A 182 -7.71 26.72 -11.46
N LYS A 183 -8.03 25.61 -12.12
CA LYS A 183 -9.39 25.27 -12.59
C LYS A 183 -10.30 24.84 -11.45
N TYR A 184 -9.81 23.98 -10.54
CA TYR A 184 -10.68 23.33 -9.55
C TYR A 184 -10.51 23.85 -8.11
N ARG A 185 -9.31 24.29 -7.72
CA ARG A 185 -8.97 24.66 -6.32
C ARG A 185 -7.95 25.80 -6.26
N PRO A 186 -8.30 27.02 -6.70
CA PRO A 186 -7.34 28.11 -6.85
C PRO A 186 -6.66 28.52 -5.54
N GLY A 187 -7.34 28.36 -4.40
CA GLY A 187 -6.79 28.64 -3.06
C GLY A 187 -5.69 27.67 -2.61
N GLU A 188 -5.65 26.44 -3.14
CA GLU A 188 -4.63 25.44 -2.80
C GLU A 188 -3.43 25.46 -3.78
N ARG A 189 -3.54 26.23 -4.87
CA ARG A 189 -2.59 26.22 -6.00
C ARG A 189 -1.16 26.56 -5.61
N GLU A 190 -0.98 27.64 -4.84
CA GLU A 190 0.36 28.09 -4.44
C GLU A 190 1.06 27.07 -3.55
N MET A 191 0.32 26.46 -2.62
CA MET A 191 0.81 25.40 -1.74
C MET A 191 1.16 24.13 -2.55
N ALA A 192 0.30 23.71 -3.47
CA ALA A 192 0.54 22.53 -4.29
C ALA A 192 1.79 22.68 -5.18
N ILE A 193 1.95 23.84 -5.83
CA ILE A 193 3.15 24.14 -6.65
C ILE A 193 4.40 24.23 -5.77
N SER A 194 4.32 24.88 -4.60
CA SER A 194 5.46 24.95 -3.67
C SER A 194 5.89 23.56 -3.17
N ASN A 195 4.93 22.68 -2.86
CA ASN A 195 5.22 21.31 -2.45
C ASN A 195 5.86 20.50 -3.57
N GLN A 196 5.35 20.64 -4.80
CA GLN A 196 5.88 19.99 -5.98
C GLN A 196 7.31 20.47 -6.29
N ARG A 197 7.56 21.78 -6.15
CA ARG A 197 8.87 22.39 -6.35
C ARG A 197 9.88 21.91 -5.30
N ASN A 198 9.48 21.85 -4.03
CA ASN A 198 10.29 21.25 -2.97
C ASN A 198 10.68 19.81 -3.33
N ALA A 199 9.72 19.02 -3.79
CA ALA A 199 9.94 17.62 -4.16
C ALA A 199 10.95 17.48 -5.31
N LEU A 200 10.90 18.35 -6.32
CA LEU A 200 11.85 18.35 -7.45
C LEU A 200 13.26 18.78 -7.03
N ILE A 201 13.41 19.76 -6.14
CA ILE A 201 14.72 20.20 -5.68
C ILE A 201 15.38 19.11 -4.84
N ILE A 202 14.65 18.50 -3.90
CA ILE A 202 15.12 17.34 -3.13
C ILE A 202 15.42 16.17 -4.10
N LEU A 203 14.54 16.02 -5.10
CA LEU A 203 14.70 15.32 -6.37
C LEU A 203 16.15 15.26 -6.86
N CYS A 204 16.58 16.44 -7.32
CA CYS A 204 17.88 16.70 -7.91
C CYS A 204 19.02 16.53 -6.90
N CYS A 205 18.80 16.89 -5.64
CA CYS A 205 19.78 16.73 -4.56
C CYS A 205 20.19 15.27 -4.37
N ASP A 206 19.22 14.36 -4.27
CA ASP A 206 19.53 12.95 -4.02
C ASP A 206 20.10 12.27 -5.28
N SER A 207 19.78 12.79 -6.47
CA SER A 207 20.40 12.42 -7.75
C SER A 207 21.83 12.96 -7.97
N GLY A 208 22.32 13.82 -7.08
CA GLY A 208 23.63 14.47 -7.23
C GLY A 208 23.66 15.61 -8.26
N TRP A 209 22.50 16.04 -8.77
CA TRP A 209 22.33 17.13 -9.73
C TRP A 209 22.27 18.47 -9.00
N LEU A 210 23.38 18.81 -8.34
CA LEU A 210 23.45 19.96 -7.44
C LEU A 210 23.39 21.30 -8.17
N ASP A 211 23.86 21.34 -9.43
CA ASP A 211 23.84 22.56 -10.25
C ASP A 211 22.41 22.94 -10.62
N GLU A 212 21.65 21.95 -11.07
CA GLU A 212 20.23 22.07 -11.39
C GLU A 212 19.41 22.39 -10.14
N ALA A 213 19.75 21.79 -8.98
CA ALA A 213 19.09 22.10 -7.71
C ALA A 213 19.30 23.56 -7.29
N VAL A 214 20.52 24.09 -7.42
CA VAL A 214 20.83 25.50 -7.13
C VAL A 214 20.08 26.43 -8.10
N GLN A 215 20.08 26.11 -9.40
CA GLN A 215 19.35 26.89 -10.40
C GLN A 215 17.83 26.90 -10.11
N LEU A 216 17.25 25.74 -9.76
CA LEU A 216 15.85 25.65 -9.38
C LEU A 216 15.50 26.49 -8.16
N VAL A 217 16.38 26.57 -7.16
CA VAL A 217 16.19 27.46 -5.99
C VAL A 217 16.18 28.93 -6.41
N GLN A 218 17.06 29.34 -7.33
CA GLN A 218 17.11 30.71 -7.85
C GLN A 218 15.86 31.09 -8.63
N ASP A 219 15.28 30.15 -9.38
CA ASP A 219 14.09 30.36 -10.20
C ASP A 219 12.79 30.29 -9.38
N SER A 220 12.85 29.82 -8.13
CA SER A 220 11.69 29.58 -7.26
C SER A 220 11.35 30.72 -6.30
N LYS A 221 11.75 31.96 -6.62
CA LYS A 221 11.53 33.17 -5.79
C LYS A 221 10.10 33.34 -5.23
N PRO A 222 9.00 33.04 -5.95
CA PRO A 222 7.65 33.21 -5.42
C PRO A 222 7.13 32.01 -4.59
N TYR A 223 7.90 30.91 -4.48
CA TYR A 223 7.42 29.66 -3.88
C TYR A 223 8.00 29.41 -2.48
N ARG A 224 7.25 28.71 -1.63
CA ARG A 224 7.69 28.32 -0.28
C ARG A 224 8.54 27.05 -0.34
N ILE A 225 9.85 27.20 -0.49
CA ILE A 225 10.82 26.10 -0.73
C ILE A 225 11.85 25.91 0.40
N ARG A 226 11.58 26.45 1.59
CA ARG A 226 12.50 26.44 2.74
C ARG A 226 13.00 25.03 3.10
N GLN A 227 12.15 24.01 3.05
CA GLN A 227 12.54 22.63 3.35
C GLN A 227 13.61 22.10 2.38
N ALA A 228 13.43 22.34 1.08
CA ALA A 228 14.41 21.94 0.08
C ALA A 228 15.72 22.73 0.18
N CYS A 229 15.66 24.03 0.51
CA CYS A 229 16.85 24.83 0.77
C CYS A 229 17.70 24.26 1.91
N VAL A 230 17.08 23.85 3.02
CA VAL A 230 17.80 23.25 4.17
C VAL A 230 18.51 21.95 3.76
N HIS A 231 17.83 21.09 2.98
CA HIS A 231 18.41 19.84 2.48
C HIS A 231 19.61 20.09 1.56
N LEU A 232 19.46 20.99 0.58
CA LEU A 232 20.53 21.36 -0.36
C LEU A 232 21.73 21.98 0.37
N LEU A 233 21.49 22.85 1.36
CA LEU A 233 22.57 23.46 2.16
C LEU A 233 23.36 22.41 2.95
N ALA A 234 22.70 21.40 3.52
CA ALA A 234 23.40 20.33 4.22
C ALA A 234 24.36 19.56 3.29
N LEU A 235 23.93 19.27 2.06
CA LEU A 235 24.75 18.58 1.06
C LEU A 235 25.90 19.46 0.53
N LEU A 236 25.62 20.73 0.21
CA LEU A 236 26.64 21.67 -0.27
C LEU A 236 27.72 21.96 0.78
N ARG A 237 27.34 22.03 2.06
CA ARG A 237 28.28 22.17 3.19
C ARG A 237 29.12 20.92 3.38
N ALA A 238 28.52 19.72 3.27
CA ALA A 238 29.25 18.46 3.35
C ALA A 238 30.28 18.30 2.22
N GLN A 239 30.02 18.87 1.04
CA GLN A 239 30.91 18.86 -0.12
C GLN A 239 31.80 20.12 -0.24
N ASN A 240 31.77 21.01 0.75
CA ASN A 240 32.60 22.21 0.84
C ASN A 240 32.42 23.24 -0.30
N HIS A 241 31.21 23.38 -0.85
CA HIS A 241 30.90 24.33 -1.93
C HIS A 241 30.46 25.72 -1.41
N ALA A 242 31.38 26.46 -0.78
CA ALA A 242 31.10 27.73 -0.07
C ALA A 242 30.32 28.78 -0.89
N ALA A 243 30.68 29.01 -2.16
CA ALA A 243 30.00 30.00 -3.01
C ALA A 243 28.52 29.67 -3.28
N ARG A 244 28.20 28.37 -3.40
CA ARG A 244 26.83 27.89 -3.63
C ARG A 244 26.00 27.93 -2.35
N VAL A 245 26.64 27.69 -1.21
CA VAL A 245 26.03 27.83 0.12
C VAL A 245 25.55 29.28 0.34
N SER A 246 26.41 30.28 0.13
CA SER A 246 26.02 31.69 0.27
C SER A 246 24.88 32.10 -0.66
N LEU A 247 24.85 31.54 -1.87
CA LEU A 247 23.79 31.79 -2.84
C LEU A 247 22.44 31.24 -2.36
N VAL A 248 22.40 29.99 -1.92
CA VAL A 248 21.16 29.35 -1.42
C VAL A 248 20.70 29.98 -0.11
N GLU A 249 21.61 30.40 0.77
CA GLU A 249 21.28 31.15 2.00
C GLU A 249 20.63 32.51 1.68
N SER A 250 21.13 33.22 0.66
CA SER A 250 20.53 34.48 0.20
C SER A 250 19.12 34.31 -0.38
N CYS A 251 18.85 33.16 -1.00
CA CYS A 251 17.52 32.82 -1.50
C CYS A 251 16.59 32.39 -0.35
N MET A 252 17.10 31.67 0.65
CA MET A 252 16.33 31.22 1.81
C MET A 252 15.87 32.40 2.70
N SER A 253 16.71 33.43 2.87
CA SER A 253 16.38 34.61 3.67
C SER A 253 15.33 35.53 3.04
N ARG A 254 15.09 35.42 1.72
CA ARG A 254 14.08 36.20 0.99
C ARG A 254 12.72 35.50 0.87
N GLN A 255 12.55 34.34 1.52
CA GLN A 255 11.30 33.58 1.52
C GLN A 255 10.26 34.23 2.44
N PRO A 256 8.96 34.22 2.08
CA PRO A 256 7.91 34.77 2.94
C PRO A 256 7.78 33.97 4.24
N ASP A 257 7.81 34.65 5.40
CA ASP A 257 7.60 34.05 6.72
C ASP A 257 6.12 33.70 6.95
N GLY A 258 5.84 32.47 7.39
CA GLY A 258 4.49 32.05 7.76
C GLY A 258 4.37 30.57 8.16
N ILE A 259 3.68 30.36 9.29
CA ILE A 259 3.12 29.15 9.95
C ILE A 259 3.42 27.77 9.28
N PRO A 260 3.85 26.74 10.05
CA PRO A 260 3.99 25.38 9.53
C PRO A 260 2.63 24.84 9.08
N THR A 261 2.49 24.51 7.79
CA THR A 261 1.29 23.87 7.26
C THR A 261 1.15 22.42 7.77
N PRO A 262 -0.08 21.90 7.92
CA PRO A 262 -0.34 20.57 8.48
C PRO A 262 0.25 19.46 7.61
N ASP A 263 0.76 18.43 8.29
CA ASP A 263 1.31 17.21 7.70
C ASP A 263 0.39 16.60 6.63
N HIS A 264 0.84 16.68 5.38
CA HIS A 264 0.51 15.69 4.36
C HIS A 264 1.80 15.21 3.68
N PRO A 265 1.77 13.98 3.15
CA PRO A 265 2.69 12.91 3.52
C PRO A 265 4.15 13.30 3.29
N LYS A 266 5.01 12.98 4.26
CA LYS A 266 6.46 12.93 4.09
C LYS A 266 6.77 12.26 2.74
N LEU A 267 7.30 13.03 1.79
CA LEU A 267 7.93 12.55 0.56
C LEU A 267 9.06 11.62 0.97
N SER A 268 8.71 10.34 1.14
CA SER A 268 9.60 9.25 1.49
C SER A 268 10.24 8.62 0.25
N THR A 269 10.21 9.33 -0.88
CA THR A 269 10.57 8.80 -2.19
C THR A 269 11.99 9.17 -2.64
N VAL A 270 12.75 9.96 -1.87
CA VAL A 270 14.00 10.55 -2.38
C VAL A 270 15.27 9.88 -1.84
N GLN A 271 15.20 9.15 -0.70
CA GLN A 271 16.32 8.35 -0.15
C GLN A 271 16.79 7.16 -1.02
N ARG A 272 16.42 7.09 -2.29
CA ARG A 272 16.72 5.99 -3.21
C ARG A 272 17.86 6.23 -4.21
N ILE A 273 18.55 7.36 -4.18
CA ILE A 273 19.59 7.65 -5.21
C ILE A 273 21.03 7.69 -4.65
N GLY A 274 21.21 7.61 -3.33
CA GLY A 274 22.55 7.61 -2.70
C GLY A 274 23.43 6.36 -2.87
N ASN A 275 23.00 5.31 -3.59
CA ASN A 275 23.75 4.04 -3.67
C ASN A 275 24.26 3.65 -5.08
N LEU A 276 24.32 4.57 -6.05
CA LEU A 276 24.83 4.26 -7.40
C LEU A 276 26.20 4.86 -7.76
N PHE A 277 26.89 5.53 -6.83
CA PHE A 277 28.28 5.99 -7.08
C PHE A 277 29.27 5.33 -6.13
N THR A 278 29.47 4.03 -6.30
CA THR A 278 30.83 3.45 -6.20
C THR A 278 30.94 2.37 -7.26
N THR A 279 31.64 2.66 -8.35
CA THR A 279 32.76 1.84 -8.87
C THR A 279 33.13 2.33 -10.28
N SER A 280 34.34 2.88 -10.36
CA SER A 280 35.15 2.76 -11.57
C SER A 280 35.36 1.27 -11.89
N GLY A 281 35.18 0.90 -13.15
CA GLY A 281 35.86 -0.25 -13.77
C GLY A 281 35.10 -1.59 -13.83
N ASN A 282 34.67 -1.92 -15.05
CA ASN A 282 34.59 -3.26 -15.66
C ASN A 282 33.58 -4.33 -15.16
N GLN A 283 32.51 -4.48 -15.95
CA GLN A 283 31.73 -5.71 -16.31
C GLN A 283 30.87 -6.44 -15.24
N PRO A 284 29.90 -7.30 -15.64
CA PRO A 284 28.73 -7.01 -16.49
C PRO A 284 27.39 -7.52 -15.88
N ARG A 285 26.27 -7.06 -16.45
CA ARG A 285 24.89 -7.62 -16.45
C ARG A 285 24.52 -8.61 -15.32
N ASN A 286 23.74 -8.12 -14.35
CA ASN A 286 22.75 -8.95 -13.67
C ASN A 286 21.44 -8.16 -13.51
N VAL A 287 20.37 -8.77 -14.02
CA VAL A 287 18.99 -8.29 -13.92
C VAL A 287 18.63 -8.13 -12.44
N GLY A 288 18.42 -6.89 -11.99
CA GLY A 288 18.09 -6.60 -10.59
C GLY A 288 16.63 -6.92 -10.27
N PRO A 289 16.32 -7.58 -9.13
CA PRO A 289 14.97 -7.97 -8.79
C PRO A 289 14.14 -6.81 -8.21
N SER A 290 12.95 -6.65 -8.80
CA SER A 290 11.73 -5.97 -8.33
C SER A 290 11.62 -5.60 -6.84
N ASN A 291 11.17 -4.36 -6.61
CA ASN A 291 10.75 -3.78 -5.33
C ASN A 291 9.47 -4.42 -4.73
N TYR A 292 9.52 -5.68 -4.32
CA TYR A 292 8.47 -6.26 -3.48
C TYR A 292 8.80 -6.02 -1.99
N SER A 293 7.81 -5.54 -1.24
CA SER A 293 7.83 -5.57 0.23
C SER A 293 8.04 -7.00 0.71
N TYR A 294 9.19 -7.30 1.31
CA TYR A 294 9.54 -8.65 1.79
C TYR A 294 8.71 -9.00 3.02
N SER A 295 8.02 -10.14 2.99
CA SER A 295 7.31 -10.66 4.15
C SER A 295 8.27 -11.48 4.98
N THR A 296 8.55 -11.05 6.21
CA THR A 296 9.31 -11.83 7.21
C THR A 296 8.80 -13.26 7.32
N ARG A 297 7.48 -13.42 7.26
CA ARG A 297 6.82 -14.71 7.28
C ARG A 297 7.13 -15.58 6.06
N ALA A 298 7.20 -15.01 4.86
CA ALA A 298 7.57 -15.76 3.66
C ALA A 298 9.02 -16.27 3.70
N VAL A 299 9.91 -15.55 4.39
CA VAL A 299 11.28 -15.99 4.64
C VAL A 299 11.32 -17.15 5.63
N ILE A 300 10.55 -17.05 6.72
CA ILE A 300 10.45 -18.11 7.73
C ILE A 300 9.83 -19.38 7.15
N ASP A 301 8.75 -19.24 6.39
CA ASP A 301 8.01 -20.35 5.77
C ASP A 301 8.77 -20.97 4.57
N GLY A 302 9.95 -20.42 4.20
CA GLY A 302 10.78 -20.92 3.09
C GLY A 302 10.21 -20.64 1.68
N SER A 303 9.08 -19.95 1.58
CA SER A 303 8.42 -19.64 0.30
C SER A 303 9.09 -18.51 -0.48
N GLN A 304 10.06 -17.81 0.13
CA GLN A 304 10.86 -16.79 -0.51
C GLN A 304 12.35 -17.16 -0.52
N SER A 305 13.01 -16.94 -1.66
CA SER A 305 14.46 -17.13 -1.79
C SER A 305 15.23 -16.27 -0.79
N LEU A 306 16.11 -16.88 -0.01
CA LEU A 306 16.97 -16.17 0.92
C LEU A 306 17.87 -15.16 0.20
N ARG A 307 18.04 -13.98 0.80
CA ARG A 307 19.01 -12.98 0.31
C ARG A 307 20.43 -13.49 0.42
N PRO A 308 21.34 -13.17 -0.51
CA PRO A 308 22.74 -13.60 -0.43
C PRO A 308 23.38 -13.27 0.92
N ARG A 309 24.29 -14.13 1.39
CA ARG A 309 25.05 -13.92 2.64
C ARG A 309 25.70 -12.53 2.74
N ALA A 310 26.18 -11.98 1.62
CA ALA A 310 26.73 -10.63 1.55
C ALA A 310 25.72 -9.53 1.97
N TRP A 311 24.43 -9.72 1.67
CA TRP A 311 23.38 -8.81 2.09
C TRP A 311 23.19 -8.83 3.61
N VAL A 312 23.12 -10.02 4.22
CA VAL A 312 22.99 -10.17 5.68
C VAL A 312 24.19 -9.53 6.38
N ALA A 313 25.42 -9.76 5.89
CA ALA A 313 26.62 -9.14 6.42
C ALA A 313 26.58 -7.60 6.32
N SER A 314 26.06 -7.05 5.22
CA SER A 314 25.87 -5.61 5.04
C SER A 314 24.86 -5.04 6.05
N GLN A 315 23.73 -5.72 6.26
CA GLN A 315 22.73 -5.33 7.26
C GLN A 315 23.28 -5.35 8.69
N LEU A 316 24.09 -6.35 9.06
CA LEU A 316 24.73 -6.40 10.38
C LEU A 316 25.73 -5.25 10.59
N LYS A 317 26.49 -4.87 9.55
CA LYS A 317 27.38 -3.70 9.59
C LYS A 317 26.59 -2.40 9.77
N GLU A 318 25.46 -2.29 9.09
CA GLU A 318 24.58 -1.12 9.21
C GLU A 318 23.95 -1.02 10.60
N LEU A 319 23.43 -2.13 11.15
CA LEU A 319 22.93 -2.17 12.53
C LEU A 319 24.01 -1.76 13.54
N ARG A 320 25.27 -2.22 13.35
CA ARG A 320 26.39 -1.79 14.16
C ARG A 320 26.62 -0.27 14.08
N ARG A 321 26.57 0.31 12.88
CA ARG A 321 26.72 1.76 12.66
C ARG A 321 25.62 2.54 13.39
N LEU A 322 24.36 2.12 13.24
CA LEU A 322 23.21 2.77 13.87
C LEU A 322 23.24 2.71 15.41
N LEU A 323 23.76 1.61 15.96
CA LEU A 323 24.01 1.49 17.40
C LEU A 323 25.09 2.45 17.89
N LEU A 324 26.15 2.66 17.10
CA LEU A 324 27.22 3.62 17.43
C LEU A 324 26.71 5.07 17.37
N THR A 325 25.84 5.40 16.41
CA THR A 325 25.27 6.74 16.24
C THR A 325 24.04 7.01 17.11
N ARG A 326 23.66 6.07 18.00
CA ARG A 326 22.45 6.14 18.85
C ARG A 326 21.16 6.42 18.07
N SER A 327 21.10 6.04 16.80
CA SER A 327 20.02 6.38 15.87
C SER A 327 19.11 5.20 15.54
N LEU A 328 19.13 4.13 16.35
CA LEU A 328 18.27 2.95 16.13
C LEU A 328 16.77 3.27 16.30
N VAL A 329 16.46 4.45 16.86
CA VAL A 329 15.12 4.98 17.13
C VAL A 329 14.29 5.25 15.85
N SER A 330 14.91 5.32 14.66
CA SER A 330 14.24 5.74 13.42
C SER A 330 14.34 4.76 12.24
N TYR A 331 14.56 3.46 12.47
CA TYR A 331 14.66 2.51 11.35
C TYR A 331 13.30 2.25 10.65
N ARG A 332 12.99 3.09 9.65
CA ARG A 332 12.17 2.85 8.43
C ARG A 332 12.80 3.77 7.36
N PRO A 333 13.10 3.37 6.09
CA PRO A 333 12.41 2.40 5.19
C PRO A 333 13.43 1.64 4.26
N PRO A 334 13.12 1.19 3.03
CA PRO A 334 12.13 0.20 2.56
C PRO A 334 12.81 -1.16 2.27
N GLY A 335 12.46 -2.23 2.99
CA GLY A 335 12.85 -3.61 2.63
C GLY A 335 13.22 -4.54 3.79
N SER A 336 13.54 -4.04 4.98
CA SER A 336 14.09 -4.89 6.04
C SER A 336 13.87 -4.33 7.43
N SER A 337 12.65 -4.39 7.97
CA SER A 337 12.45 -4.25 9.41
C SER A 337 13.43 -5.14 10.18
N LEU A 338 13.91 -4.73 11.36
CA LEU A 338 14.87 -5.52 12.15
C LEU A 338 14.44 -7.00 12.29
N HIS A 339 13.14 -7.25 12.47
CA HIS A 339 12.58 -8.60 12.51
C HIS A 339 12.74 -9.42 11.21
N SER A 340 12.72 -8.77 10.03
CA SER A 340 13.05 -9.39 8.75
C SER A 340 14.55 -9.71 8.63
N ILE A 341 15.42 -8.85 9.16
CA ILE A 341 16.87 -9.11 9.20
C ILE A 341 17.15 -10.32 10.10
N ILE A 342 16.49 -10.39 11.26
CA ILE A 342 16.60 -11.54 12.16
C ILE A 342 16.18 -12.83 11.44
N ALA A 343 15.05 -12.82 10.72
CA ALA A 343 14.60 -13.99 9.95
C ALA A 343 15.61 -14.47 8.91
N HIS A 344 16.21 -13.55 8.13
CA HIS A 344 17.24 -13.91 7.17
C HIS A 344 18.53 -14.40 7.84
N TYR A 345 18.89 -13.82 9.00
CA TYR A 345 20.07 -14.23 9.77
C TYR A 345 19.91 -15.66 10.30
N ASP A 346 18.78 -15.94 10.94
CA ASP A 346 18.49 -17.26 11.52
C ASP A 346 18.34 -18.35 10.47
N ALA A 347 17.83 -18.02 9.28
CA ALA A 347 17.77 -18.96 8.15
C ALA A 347 19.16 -19.48 7.73
N TYR A 348 20.21 -18.67 7.94
CA TYR A 348 21.60 -19.08 7.70
C TYR A 348 22.22 -19.63 8.99
N LYS A 349 21.98 -20.93 9.27
CA LYS A 349 22.54 -21.67 10.43
C LYS A 349 24.07 -21.57 10.62
N SER A 350 24.81 -21.14 9.59
CA SER A 350 26.26 -20.92 9.61
C SER A 350 26.72 -19.63 10.27
N TYR A 351 25.84 -18.62 10.44
CA TYR A 351 26.22 -17.40 11.14
C TYR A 351 26.12 -17.60 12.65
N GLN A 352 27.26 -17.56 13.33
CA GLN A 352 27.33 -17.63 14.80
C GLN A 352 27.84 -16.28 15.35
N GLY A 353 27.18 -15.77 16.38
CA GLY A 353 27.69 -14.69 17.24
C GLY A 353 27.43 -13.24 16.81
N GLY A 354 27.38 -12.92 15.51
CA GLY A 354 27.23 -11.54 15.02
C GLY A 354 25.99 -10.80 15.55
N LEU A 355 24.80 -11.40 15.39
CA LEU A 355 23.54 -10.81 15.86
C LEU A 355 23.42 -10.81 17.40
N PRO A 356 23.77 -11.89 18.13
CA PRO A 356 23.84 -11.88 19.60
C PRO A 356 24.73 -10.77 20.18
N MET A 357 25.89 -10.50 19.58
CA MET A 357 26.78 -9.41 20.03
C MET A 357 26.14 -8.04 19.83
N LEU A 358 25.44 -7.83 18.71
CA LEU A 358 24.71 -6.58 18.45
C LEU A 358 23.53 -6.41 19.39
N ARG A 359 22.80 -7.48 19.70
CA ARG A 359 21.75 -7.48 20.72
C ARG A 359 22.28 -7.05 22.07
N LYS A 360 23.38 -7.67 22.56
CA LYS A 360 24.01 -7.28 23.83
C LYS A 360 24.39 -5.80 23.86
N ARG A 361 24.92 -5.27 22.75
CA ARG A 361 25.24 -3.84 22.64
C ARG A 361 23.98 -2.99 22.64
N ALA A 362 22.96 -3.35 21.88
CA ALA A 362 21.69 -2.61 21.80
C ALA A 362 21.05 -2.43 23.19
N LEU A 363 21.03 -3.50 23.98
CA LEU A 363 20.48 -3.49 25.35
C LEU A 363 21.28 -2.63 26.34
N ALA A 364 22.52 -2.24 25.99
CA ALA A 364 23.40 -1.43 26.83
C ALA A 364 23.50 0.04 26.39
N VAL A 365 22.92 0.43 25.24
CA VAL A 365 23.06 1.80 24.69
C VAL A 365 22.11 2.80 25.34
N SER A 366 20.80 2.52 25.29
CA SER A 366 19.75 3.38 25.85
C SER A 366 18.44 2.61 25.97
N ASP A 367 17.56 3.00 26.89
CA ASP A 367 16.26 2.36 27.07
C ASP A 367 15.41 2.39 25.80
N THR A 368 15.47 3.48 25.03
CA THR A 368 14.80 3.60 23.71
C THR A 368 15.33 2.61 22.68
N THR A 369 16.64 2.35 22.67
CA THR A 369 17.28 1.39 21.78
C THR A 369 16.95 -0.04 22.22
N SER A 370 17.03 -0.32 23.52
CA SER A 370 16.66 -1.59 24.15
C SER A 370 15.21 -1.94 23.85
N TYR A 371 14.29 -1.00 24.08
CA TYR A 371 12.87 -1.13 23.76
C TYR A 371 12.65 -1.48 22.30
N THR A 372 13.23 -0.68 21.38
CA THR A 372 13.04 -0.87 19.94
C THR A 372 13.55 -2.24 19.49
N TRP A 373 14.70 -2.69 20.00
CA TRP A 373 15.26 -3.99 19.69
C TRP A 373 14.34 -5.11 20.16
N LEU A 374 13.96 -5.11 21.45
CA LEU A 374 13.13 -6.15 22.05
C LEU A 374 11.75 -6.24 21.40
N CYS A 375 11.11 -5.11 21.07
CA CYS A 375 9.84 -5.12 20.36
C CYS A 375 9.98 -5.76 18.97
N LYS A 376 11.06 -5.47 18.23
CA LYS A 376 11.30 -6.10 16.92
C LYS A 376 11.64 -7.58 17.05
N GLU A 377 12.34 -7.98 18.09
CA GLU A 377 12.59 -9.39 18.40
C GLU A 377 11.28 -10.13 18.72
N MET A 378 10.38 -9.55 19.53
CA MET A 378 9.05 -10.11 19.78
C MET A 378 8.20 -10.23 18.50
N PHE A 379 8.26 -9.24 17.60
CA PHE A 379 7.57 -9.34 16.30
C PHE A 379 8.13 -10.48 15.44
N TYR A 380 9.45 -10.70 15.44
CA TYR A 380 10.05 -11.83 14.74
C TYR A 380 9.56 -13.17 15.30
N LEU A 381 9.56 -13.32 16.61
CA LEU A 381 9.07 -14.53 17.29
C LEU A 381 7.59 -14.77 17.01
N HIS A 382 6.78 -13.70 16.95
CA HIS A 382 5.36 -13.79 16.58
C HIS A 382 5.18 -14.32 15.15
N GLU A 383 5.94 -13.80 14.18
CA GLU A 383 5.89 -14.33 12.80
C GLU A 383 6.40 -15.78 12.71
N SER A 384 7.33 -16.15 13.59
CA SER A 384 7.87 -17.52 13.69
C SER A 384 6.95 -18.48 14.44
N ARG A 385 5.80 -18.00 14.97
CA ARG A 385 4.88 -18.75 15.84
C ARG A 385 5.50 -19.28 17.14
N ASN A 386 6.62 -18.71 17.58
CA ASN A 386 7.30 -19.06 18.83
C ASN A 386 6.75 -18.20 19.99
N PHE A 387 5.49 -18.44 20.35
CA PHE A 387 4.78 -17.62 21.35
C PHE A 387 5.34 -17.74 22.77
N SER A 388 5.96 -18.87 23.08
CA SER A 388 6.61 -19.13 24.36
C SER A 388 7.81 -18.24 24.63
N ASP A 389 8.68 -18.11 23.63
CA ASP A 389 9.86 -17.26 23.69
C ASP A 389 9.44 -15.79 23.85
N ILE A 390 8.28 -15.38 23.32
CA ILE A 390 7.72 -14.03 23.53
C ILE A 390 7.39 -13.81 25.00
N ILE A 391 6.72 -14.76 25.65
CA ILE A 391 6.37 -14.67 27.08
C ILE A 391 7.64 -14.59 27.92
N ALA A 392 8.62 -15.45 27.65
CA ALA A 392 9.86 -15.46 28.40
C ALA A 392 10.68 -14.17 28.19
N LEU A 393 10.80 -13.69 26.94
CA LEU A 393 11.47 -12.44 26.60
C LEU A 393 10.78 -11.23 27.26
N PHE A 394 9.45 -11.21 27.27
CA PHE A 394 8.68 -10.15 27.89
C PHE A 394 8.84 -10.14 29.41
N GLY A 395 8.67 -11.31 30.06
CA GLY A 395 8.78 -11.45 31.51
C GLY A 395 10.16 -11.06 32.06
N ALA A 396 11.23 -11.28 31.28
CA ALA A 396 12.59 -10.91 31.63
C ALA A 396 12.86 -9.40 31.52
N ASN A 397 12.18 -8.67 30.64
CA ASN A 397 12.54 -7.29 30.29
C ASN A 397 11.48 -6.23 30.58
N PHE A 398 10.22 -6.61 30.84
CA PHE A 398 9.10 -5.67 30.97
C PHE A 398 8.27 -5.91 32.23
N HIS A 399 7.54 -4.87 32.63
CA HIS A 399 6.53 -4.94 33.70
C HIS A 399 5.24 -5.61 33.21
N ILE A 400 4.69 -6.51 34.04
CA ILE A 400 3.49 -7.32 33.73
C ILE A 400 2.18 -6.71 34.26
N ALA A 401 2.21 -5.49 34.81
CA ALA A 401 1.12 -4.92 35.63
C ALA A 401 -0.25 -4.80 34.91
N PHE A 402 -0.28 -4.75 33.58
CA PHE A 402 -1.51 -4.66 32.80
C PHE A 402 -2.12 -6.02 32.41
N LEU A 403 -1.46 -7.14 32.77
CA LEU A 403 -1.89 -8.50 32.43
C LEU A 403 -2.53 -9.21 33.64
N PRO A 404 -3.51 -10.10 33.41
CA PRO A 404 -4.07 -10.93 34.46
C PRO A 404 -3.04 -11.95 34.94
N LEU A 405 -2.83 -11.99 36.26
CA LEU A 405 -1.75 -12.76 36.88
C LEU A 405 -1.88 -14.28 36.65
N LYS A 406 -3.08 -14.84 36.78
CA LYS A 406 -3.31 -16.29 36.64
C LYS A 406 -3.01 -16.82 35.23
N PRO A 407 -3.57 -16.27 34.13
CA PRO A 407 -3.19 -16.63 32.77
C PRO A 407 -1.69 -16.49 32.50
N TRP A 408 -1.07 -15.42 33.00
CA TRP A 408 0.35 -15.17 32.85
C TRP A 408 1.22 -16.26 33.49
N LEU A 409 0.93 -16.63 34.75
CA LEU A 409 1.69 -17.64 35.48
C LEU A 409 1.61 -19.02 34.81
N LEU A 410 0.42 -19.44 34.41
CA LEU A 410 0.22 -20.71 33.72
C LEU A 410 1.02 -20.76 32.41
N ALA A 411 0.90 -19.73 31.57
CA ALA A 411 1.63 -19.68 30.31
C ALA A 411 3.17 -19.61 30.50
N SER A 412 3.63 -18.99 31.59
CA SER A 412 5.06 -18.90 31.92
C SER A 412 5.66 -20.22 32.41
N GLN A 413 4.86 -21.09 33.03
CA GLN A 413 5.29 -22.39 33.55
C GLN A 413 5.30 -23.49 32.48
N MET A 414 4.48 -23.36 31.44
CA MET A 414 4.18 -24.46 30.52
C MET A 414 5.13 -24.62 29.33
N VAL A 415 6.12 -23.74 29.14
CA VAL A 415 6.94 -23.83 27.92
C VAL A 415 8.44 -23.88 28.20
N PRO A 416 9.14 -24.95 27.75
CA PRO A 416 10.59 -24.97 27.78
C PRO A 416 11.14 -23.79 26.96
N LEU A 417 12.18 -23.15 27.49
CA LEU A 417 12.92 -22.11 26.78
C LEU A 417 13.55 -22.71 25.52
N SER A 418 13.02 -22.35 24.35
CA SER A 418 13.49 -22.88 23.05
C SER A 418 14.96 -22.49 22.80
N ASP A 419 15.37 -21.29 23.25
CA ASP A 419 16.75 -20.83 23.17
C ASP A 419 17.14 -20.01 24.42
N PRO A 420 17.85 -20.62 25.39
CA PRO A 420 18.33 -19.92 26.59
C PRO A 420 19.25 -18.74 26.25
N LEU A 421 19.98 -18.78 25.11
CA LEU A 421 20.94 -17.74 24.71
C LEU A 421 20.25 -16.41 24.38
N ARG A 422 18.99 -16.45 23.91
CA ARG A 422 18.19 -15.24 23.66
C ARG A 422 17.83 -14.51 24.95
N ILE A 423 17.77 -15.21 26.08
CA ILE A 423 17.37 -14.63 27.38
C ILE A 423 18.57 -14.29 28.27
N ARG A 424 19.77 -14.80 27.96
CA ARG A 424 20.99 -14.56 28.76
C ARG A 424 21.34 -13.09 29.02
N HIS A 425 20.85 -12.17 28.19
CA HIS A 425 21.05 -10.74 28.39
C HIS A 425 19.68 -10.05 28.44
N SER A 426 19.31 -9.58 29.62
CA SER A 426 18.13 -8.75 29.88
C SER A 426 18.55 -7.32 30.18
N VAL A 427 17.59 -6.39 30.08
CA VAL A 427 17.79 -5.03 30.57
C VAL A 427 17.97 -5.01 32.10
N PRO A 428 18.78 -4.08 32.64
CA PRO A 428 19.03 -3.99 34.07
C PRO A 428 17.79 -3.56 34.88
N THR A 429 16.94 -2.73 34.28
CA THR A 429 15.66 -2.28 34.84
C THR A 429 14.54 -2.69 33.91
N LYS A 430 13.45 -3.23 34.47
CA LYS A 430 12.27 -3.59 33.68
C LYS A 430 11.67 -2.34 33.06
N MET A 431 11.26 -2.46 31.80
CA MET A 431 10.68 -1.36 31.03
C MET A 431 9.15 -1.45 31.00
N GLU A 432 8.50 -0.32 30.72
CA GLU A 432 7.08 -0.29 30.39
C GLU A 432 6.88 -0.53 28.89
N ILE A 433 5.87 -1.33 28.54
CA ILE A 433 5.51 -1.56 27.14
C ILE A 433 4.53 -0.47 26.66
N SER A 434 4.75 0.04 25.44
CA SER A 434 3.79 0.97 24.84
C SER A 434 2.47 0.27 24.56
N ALA A 435 1.36 0.99 24.76
CA ALA A 435 0.03 0.53 24.39
C ALA A 435 -0.08 0.11 22.91
N ALA A 436 0.76 0.66 22.02
CA ALA A 436 0.76 0.29 20.60
C ALA A 436 1.41 -1.08 20.31
N ASP A 437 2.29 -1.57 21.20
CA ASP A 437 3.03 -2.83 21.01
C ASP A 437 2.53 -3.95 21.95
N ALA A 438 1.77 -3.61 23.00
CA ALA A 438 1.26 -4.55 24.00
C ALA A 438 0.38 -5.67 23.43
N TRP A 439 -0.23 -5.47 22.25
CA TRP A 439 -1.06 -6.47 21.58
C TRP A 439 -0.33 -7.80 21.31
N VAL A 440 1.00 -7.77 21.09
CA VAL A 440 1.79 -8.98 20.79
C VAL A 440 1.75 -9.97 21.96
N ILE A 441 1.71 -9.45 23.20
CA ILE A 441 1.66 -10.27 24.41
C ILE A 441 0.31 -10.96 24.54
N TRP A 442 -0.77 -10.21 24.34
CA TRP A 442 -2.12 -10.78 24.31
C TRP A 442 -2.26 -11.84 23.23
N ASN A 443 -1.72 -11.58 22.04
CA ASN A 443 -1.72 -12.54 20.96
C ASN A 443 -1.00 -13.84 21.36
N ALA A 444 0.19 -13.74 21.94
CA ALA A 444 0.96 -14.90 22.40
C ALA A 444 0.21 -15.72 23.46
N LEU A 445 -0.36 -15.05 24.47
CA LEU A 445 -1.15 -15.72 25.52
C LEU A 445 -2.38 -16.43 24.95
N LEU A 446 -3.11 -15.76 24.05
CA LEU A 446 -4.29 -16.35 23.40
C LEU A 446 -3.92 -17.53 22.51
N ARG A 447 -2.78 -17.48 21.82
CA ARG A 447 -2.30 -18.57 20.96
C ARG A 447 -1.85 -19.80 21.74
N LEU A 448 -1.40 -19.61 22.98
CA LEU A 448 -1.03 -20.71 23.88
C LEU A 448 -2.23 -21.27 24.66
N SER A 449 -3.30 -20.49 24.83
CA SER A 449 -4.45 -20.87 25.66
C SER A 449 -5.15 -22.20 25.27
N PRO A 450 -5.32 -22.59 23.99
CA PRO A 450 -5.97 -23.85 23.64
C PRO A 450 -5.12 -25.09 23.95
N TYR A 451 -3.82 -24.91 24.21
CA TYR A 451 -2.90 -26.00 24.55
C TYR A 451 -2.75 -26.19 26.07
N LEU A 452 -3.47 -25.41 26.87
CA LEU A 452 -3.57 -25.63 28.31
C LEU A 452 -4.42 -26.87 28.59
N PRO A 453 -4.25 -27.54 29.75
CA PRO A 453 -5.16 -28.59 30.17
C PRO A 453 -6.62 -28.11 30.12
N ASP A 454 -7.54 -28.97 29.68
CA ASP A 454 -8.94 -28.62 29.39
C ASP A 454 -9.63 -27.89 30.55
N GLU A 455 -9.31 -28.25 31.79
CA GLU A 455 -9.81 -27.61 33.02
C GLU A 455 -9.49 -26.11 33.13
N HIS A 456 -8.46 -25.66 32.43
CA HIS A 456 -7.95 -24.28 32.50
C HIS A 456 -8.09 -23.52 31.19
N ALA A 457 -8.18 -24.19 30.05
CA ALA A 457 -8.19 -23.55 28.73
C ALA A 457 -9.33 -22.52 28.59
N LEU A 458 -10.57 -22.91 28.89
CA LEU A 458 -11.74 -22.06 28.72
C LEU A 458 -11.81 -20.90 29.75
N PRO A 459 -11.61 -21.12 31.07
CA PRO A 459 -11.58 -20.03 32.05
C PRO A 459 -10.45 -19.02 31.81
N VAL A 460 -9.28 -19.50 31.37
CA VAL A 460 -8.16 -18.63 31.02
C VAL A 460 -8.51 -17.80 29.79
N LEU A 461 -9.08 -18.40 28.75
CA LEU A 461 -9.48 -17.69 27.54
C LEU A 461 -10.55 -16.62 27.82
N GLU A 462 -11.52 -16.89 28.68
CA GLU A 462 -12.52 -15.90 29.12
C GLU A 462 -11.87 -14.73 29.88
N THR A 463 -10.97 -15.03 30.81
CA THR A 463 -10.23 -14.00 31.54
C THR A 463 -9.41 -13.13 30.58
N LEU A 464 -8.71 -13.75 29.63
CA LEU A 464 -7.94 -13.06 28.59
C LEU A 464 -8.86 -12.19 27.71
N ARG A 465 -10.00 -12.71 27.23
CA ARG A 465 -10.97 -11.95 26.45
C ARG A 465 -11.44 -10.70 27.20
N HIS A 466 -11.92 -10.84 28.43
CA HIS A 466 -12.41 -9.71 29.23
C HIS A 466 -11.32 -8.65 29.43
N SER A 467 -10.11 -9.08 29.72
CA SER A 467 -8.97 -8.16 29.90
C SER A 467 -8.55 -7.46 28.61
N VAL A 468 -8.58 -8.14 27.45
CA VAL A 468 -8.36 -7.53 26.13
C VAL A 468 -9.44 -6.49 25.83
N VAL A 469 -10.72 -6.82 26.03
CA VAL A 469 -11.84 -5.90 25.81
C VAL A 469 -11.72 -4.66 26.70
N HIS A 470 -11.45 -4.86 27.98
CA HIS A 470 -11.26 -3.78 28.94
C HIS A 470 -10.06 -2.89 28.62
N TYR A 471 -8.95 -3.47 28.19
CA TYR A 471 -7.77 -2.71 27.80
C TYR A 471 -8.02 -1.95 26.50
N ALA A 472 -8.60 -2.62 25.50
CA ALA A 472 -8.86 -2.06 24.18
C ALA A 472 -9.88 -0.92 24.18
N SER A 473 -10.88 -0.94 25.06
CA SER A 473 -11.87 0.14 25.20
C SER A 473 -11.26 1.46 25.66
N LYS A 474 -10.11 1.41 26.37
CA LYS A 474 -9.37 2.59 26.82
C LYS A 474 -8.44 3.17 25.75
N LEU A 475 -8.27 2.50 24.61
CA LEU A 475 -7.33 2.92 23.56
C LEU A 475 -7.95 3.93 22.59
N THR A 476 -7.13 4.89 22.17
CA THR A 476 -7.47 5.77 21.04
C THR A 476 -7.46 4.98 19.72
N ASP A 477 -8.19 5.45 18.71
CA ASP A 477 -8.19 4.78 17.38
C ASP A 477 -6.80 4.68 16.77
N ARG A 478 -5.95 5.69 17.00
CA ARG A 478 -4.56 5.70 16.53
C ARG A 478 -3.73 4.58 17.15
N GLN A 479 -3.96 4.26 18.43
CA GLN A 479 -3.27 3.18 19.13
C GLN A 479 -3.86 1.81 18.76
N PHE A 480 -5.18 1.73 18.66
CA PHE A 480 -5.87 0.48 18.30
C PHE A 480 -5.51 0.02 16.88
N TYR A 481 -5.47 0.95 15.92
CA TYR A 481 -5.18 0.70 14.50
C TYR A 481 -3.73 1.01 14.09
N ALA A 482 -2.78 0.97 15.03
CA ALA A 482 -1.37 1.21 14.73
C ALA A 482 -0.80 0.17 13.73
N PHE A 483 0.05 0.61 12.80
CA PHE A 483 0.73 -0.24 11.82
C PHE A 483 2.06 -0.78 12.39
N PRO A 484 2.45 -2.07 12.17
CA PRO A 484 2.03 -2.99 11.10
C PRO A 484 0.83 -3.89 11.38
N THR A 485 0.38 -4.03 12.62
CA THR A 485 -0.76 -4.89 12.97
C THR A 485 -1.50 -4.31 14.17
N SER A 486 -2.83 -4.27 14.06
CA SER A 486 -3.76 -3.67 15.01
C SER A 486 -4.22 -4.66 16.08
N TYR A 487 -4.88 -4.15 17.12
CA TYR A 487 -5.61 -4.97 18.10
C TYR A 487 -6.66 -5.91 17.46
N THR A 488 -7.09 -5.63 16.22
CA THR A 488 -7.88 -6.55 15.39
C THR A 488 -7.26 -7.95 15.30
N ALA A 489 -5.92 -8.08 15.26
CA ALA A 489 -5.26 -9.39 15.25
C ALA A 489 -5.39 -10.16 16.58
N VAL A 490 -5.52 -9.44 17.70
CA VAL A 490 -5.77 -10.03 19.03
C VAL A 490 -7.19 -10.56 19.08
N PHE A 491 -8.19 -9.76 18.71
CA PHE A 491 -9.58 -10.21 18.62
C PHE A 491 -9.76 -11.39 17.67
N ARG A 492 -9.07 -11.37 16.51
CA ARG A 492 -9.02 -12.53 15.62
C ARG A 492 -8.48 -13.78 16.33
N SER A 493 -7.46 -13.63 17.18
CA SER A 493 -6.87 -14.75 17.92
C SER A 493 -7.78 -15.24 19.06
N VAL A 494 -8.62 -14.38 19.63
CA VAL A 494 -9.71 -14.79 20.56
C VAL A 494 -10.73 -15.67 19.83
N ILE A 495 -11.22 -15.21 18.67
CA ILE A 495 -12.17 -15.97 17.83
C ILE A 495 -11.58 -17.32 17.44
N TRP A 496 -10.33 -17.31 16.97
CA TRP A 496 -9.60 -18.54 16.64
C TRP A 496 -9.53 -19.49 17.84
N ALA A 497 -9.11 -19.01 19.02
CA ALA A 497 -8.93 -19.85 20.21
C ALA A 497 -10.24 -20.49 20.69
N TYR A 498 -11.37 -19.77 20.67
CA TYR A 498 -12.68 -20.38 20.94
C TYR A 498 -13.04 -21.44 19.91
N GLY A 499 -12.71 -21.21 18.64
CA GLY A 499 -12.92 -22.20 17.59
C GLY A 499 -12.10 -23.48 17.76
N GLU A 500 -10.86 -23.39 18.24
CA GLU A 500 -10.05 -24.58 18.57
C GLU A 500 -10.62 -25.36 19.76
N LEU A 501 -11.29 -24.68 20.70
CA LEU A 501 -11.99 -25.32 21.82
C LEU A 501 -13.42 -25.79 21.45
N GLY A 502 -13.87 -25.60 20.21
CA GLY A 502 -15.22 -25.97 19.76
C GLY A 502 -16.35 -25.04 20.24
N GLU A 503 -16.04 -23.96 20.94
CA GLU A 503 -16.99 -23.03 21.56
C GLU A 503 -17.46 -21.95 20.56
N VAL A 504 -18.22 -22.36 19.53
CA VAL A 504 -18.62 -21.50 18.40
C VAL A 504 -19.45 -20.29 18.85
N ASP A 505 -20.39 -20.46 19.79
CA ASP A 505 -21.24 -19.36 20.26
C ASP A 505 -20.43 -18.26 20.95
N LYS A 506 -19.41 -18.66 21.72
CA LYS A 506 -18.47 -17.72 22.34
C LYS A 506 -17.59 -17.02 21.31
N ALA A 507 -17.21 -17.72 20.23
CA ALA A 507 -16.49 -17.13 19.11
C ALA A 507 -17.33 -16.05 18.37
N VAL A 508 -18.62 -16.30 18.14
CA VAL A 508 -19.56 -15.31 17.56
C VAL A 508 -19.68 -14.10 18.49
N SER A 509 -19.84 -14.33 19.79
CA SER A 509 -19.88 -13.26 20.80
C SER A 509 -18.60 -12.42 20.77
N ALA A 510 -17.42 -13.07 20.69
CA ALA A 510 -16.13 -12.37 20.65
C ALA A 510 -15.93 -11.51 19.39
N ALA A 511 -16.55 -11.89 18.26
CA ALA A 511 -16.55 -11.06 17.06
C ALA A 511 -17.36 -9.76 17.24
N GLY A 512 -18.40 -9.78 18.07
CA GLY A 512 -19.22 -8.61 18.40
C GLY A 512 -18.59 -7.64 19.39
N ASP A 513 -17.59 -8.06 20.17
CA ASP A 513 -16.95 -7.22 21.19
C ASP A 513 -16.34 -5.95 20.61
N ILE A 514 -15.82 -6.00 19.37
CA ILE A 514 -15.21 -4.85 18.70
C ILE A 514 -16.23 -3.74 18.41
N SER A 515 -17.48 -4.11 18.09
CA SER A 515 -18.56 -3.15 17.91
C SER A 515 -19.01 -2.58 19.25
N VAL A 516 -19.02 -3.39 20.31
CA VAL A 516 -19.36 -2.94 21.67
C VAL A 516 -18.38 -1.88 22.18
N ILE A 517 -17.08 -2.00 21.87
CA ILE A 517 -16.08 -0.99 22.22
C ILE A 517 -16.05 0.21 21.25
N GLY A 518 -16.99 0.29 20.30
CA GLY A 518 -17.11 1.40 19.35
C GLY A 518 -15.97 1.48 18.32
N LYS A 519 -15.32 0.35 18.03
CA LYS A 519 -14.20 0.28 17.08
C LYS A 519 -14.62 -0.35 15.75
N ASP A 520 -15.76 0.02 15.21
CA ASP A 520 -16.20 -0.50 13.91
C ASP A 520 -15.41 0.13 12.75
N SER A 521 -14.70 -0.72 12.00
CA SER A 521 -13.88 -0.31 10.86
C SER A 521 -13.98 -1.35 9.73
N PRO A 522 -13.90 -0.94 8.45
CA PRO A 522 -13.75 -1.87 7.32
C PRO A 522 -12.57 -2.85 7.48
N ARG A 523 -11.57 -2.51 8.30
CA ARG A 523 -10.41 -3.37 8.62
C ARG A 523 -10.80 -4.61 9.43
N ASN A 524 -11.95 -4.61 10.09
CA ASN A 524 -12.43 -5.71 10.93
C ASN A 524 -13.02 -6.87 10.12
N VAL A 525 -13.04 -6.77 8.79
CA VAL A 525 -13.47 -7.86 7.91
C VAL A 525 -12.68 -9.15 8.12
N VAL A 526 -11.44 -9.05 8.60
CA VAL A 526 -10.59 -10.19 8.96
C VAL A 526 -11.12 -11.01 10.15
N LEU A 527 -12.00 -10.44 10.98
CA LEU A 527 -12.67 -11.15 12.06
C LEU A 527 -13.78 -12.04 11.52
N LEU A 528 -14.51 -11.55 10.52
CA LEU A 528 -15.55 -12.31 9.83
C LEU A 528 -14.93 -13.44 9.00
N ASP A 529 -13.76 -13.20 8.39
CA ASP A 529 -12.98 -14.25 7.73
C ASP A 529 -12.64 -15.39 8.71
N GLU A 530 -12.18 -15.06 9.92
CA GLU A 530 -11.88 -16.06 10.95
C GLU A 530 -13.14 -16.73 11.49
N LEU A 531 -14.24 -15.99 11.66
CA LEU A 531 -15.52 -16.57 12.10
C LEU A 531 -16.06 -17.57 11.08
N ALA A 532 -15.96 -17.26 9.78
CA ALA A 532 -16.32 -18.20 8.71
C ALA A 532 -15.46 -19.46 8.77
N ALA A 533 -14.16 -19.31 9.05
CA ALA A 533 -13.24 -20.42 9.22
C ALA A 533 -13.54 -21.27 10.46
N VAL A 534 -13.93 -20.65 11.59
CA VAL A 534 -14.36 -21.38 12.80
C VAL A 534 -15.60 -22.23 12.52
N HIS A 535 -16.60 -21.67 11.82
CA HIS A 535 -17.76 -22.46 11.40
C HIS A 535 -17.37 -23.59 10.45
N ALA A 536 -16.40 -23.37 9.54
CA ALA A 536 -15.90 -24.41 8.66
C ALA A 536 -15.18 -25.54 9.42
N ARG A 537 -14.26 -25.20 10.34
CA ARG A 537 -13.52 -26.16 11.20
C ARG A 537 -14.43 -27.00 12.08
N THR A 538 -15.56 -26.45 12.51
CA THR A 538 -16.54 -27.14 13.36
C THR A 538 -17.62 -27.88 12.56
N GLY A 539 -17.53 -27.92 11.23
CA GLY A 539 -18.49 -28.62 10.37
C GLY A 539 -19.83 -27.91 10.20
N ASN A 540 -19.96 -26.67 10.66
CA ASN A 540 -21.19 -25.88 10.58
C ASN A 540 -21.37 -25.24 9.18
N VAL A 541 -21.52 -26.07 8.15
CA VAL A 541 -21.56 -25.66 6.72
C VAL A 541 -22.57 -24.56 6.44
N ARG A 542 -23.78 -24.64 7.02
CA ARG A 542 -24.85 -23.64 6.83
C ARG A 542 -24.45 -22.26 7.37
N ALA A 543 -23.87 -22.21 8.56
CA ALA A 543 -23.44 -20.96 9.18
C ALA A 543 -22.22 -20.38 8.44
N ALA A 544 -21.24 -21.22 8.11
CA ALA A 544 -20.08 -20.85 7.30
C ALA A 544 -20.51 -20.23 5.96
N SER A 545 -21.47 -20.84 5.25
CA SER A 545 -22.00 -20.33 3.98
C SER A 545 -22.72 -18.98 4.13
N LYS A 546 -23.44 -18.77 5.24
CA LYS A 546 -24.12 -17.50 5.53
C LYS A 546 -23.12 -16.37 5.75
N VAL A 547 -22.06 -16.61 6.52
CA VAL A 547 -20.98 -15.64 6.75
C VAL A 547 -20.22 -15.36 5.44
N LEU A 548 -19.92 -16.38 4.65
CA LEU A 548 -19.29 -16.21 3.33
C LEU A 548 -20.13 -15.33 2.40
N ALA A 549 -21.44 -15.52 2.34
CA ALA A 549 -22.32 -14.68 1.52
C ALA A 549 -22.29 -13.20 1.96
N MET A 550 -22.15 -12.92 3.26
CA MET A 550 -21.94 -11.54 3.75
C MET A 550 -20.59 -10.99 3.30
N LEU A 551 -19.53 -11.81 3.37
CA LEU A 551 -18.18 -11.42 2.96
C LEU A 551 -18.08 -11.15 1.46
N GLU A 552 -18.74 -11.96 0.63
CA GLU A 552 -18.81 -11.76 -0.82
C GLU A 552 -19.56 -10.48 -1.20
N LYS A 553 -20.62 -10.11 -0.47
CA LYS A 553 -21.30 -8.81 -0.66
C LYS A 553 -20.37 -7.61 -0.39
N MET A 554 -19.38 -7.78 0.48
CA MET A 554 -18.34 -6.78 0.73
C MET A 554 -17.15 -6.86 -0.26
N GLY A 555 -17.19 -7.79 -1.21
CA GLY A 555 -16.15 -8.04 -2.19
C GLY A 555 -15.46 -9.39 -1.93
N PRO A 556 -15.43 -10.31 -2.92
CA PRO A 556 -14.80 -11.62 -2.76
C PRO A 556 -13.29 -11.47 -2.58
N ARG A 557 -12.71 -12.24 -1.63
CA ARG A 557 -11.28 -12.20 -1.31
C ARG A 557 -10.70 -13.61 -1.33
N LEU A 558 -9.58 -13.79 -2.01
CA LEU A 558 -8.83 -15.06 -2.01
C LEU A 558 -8.51 -15.53 -0.58
N ALA A 559 -8.12 -14.61 0.31
CA ALA A 559 -7.81 -14.96 1.70
C ALA A 559 -8.98 -15.61 2.43
N THR A 560 -10.22 -15.15 2.21
CA THR A 560 -11.42 -15.71 2.82
C THR A 560 -11.64 -17.16 2.39
N TYR A 561 -11.62 -17.41 1.07
CA TYR A 561 -11.79 -18.76 0.53
C TYR A 561 -10.70 -19.71 1.02
N GLY A 562 -9.44 -19.26 1.07
CA GLY A 562 -8.32 -20.10 1.50
C GLY A 562 -8.44 -20.54 2.96
N VAL A 563 -8.81 -19.63 3.87
CA VAL A 563 -8.97 -19.98 5.29
C VAL A 563 -10.21 -20.88 5.51
N MET A 564 -11.27 -20.69 4.71
CA MET A 564 -12.45 -21.57 4.79
C MET A 564 -12.20 -22.97 4.22
N MET A 565 -11.50 -23.10 3.09
CA MET A 565 -11.11 -24.40 2.52
C MET A 565 -10.26 -25.19 3.52
N ASP A 566 -9.23 -24.56 4.08
CA ASP A 566 -8.42 -25.15 5.15
C ASP A 566 -9.27 -25.55 6.37
N GLY A 567 -10.28 -24.75 6.71
CA GLY A 567 -11.24 -25.09 7.76
C GLY A 567 -12.05 -26.35 7.46
N TYR A 568 -12.59 -26.49 6.24
CA TYR A 568 -13.35 -27.68 5.84
C TYR A 568 -12.48 -28.93 5.73
N LEU A 569 -11.25 -28.81 5.21
CA LEU A 569 -10.31 -29.92 5.17
C LEU A 569 -10.03 -30.48 6.56
N ARG A 570 -9.85 -29.62 7.58
CA ARG A 570 -9.67 -30.06 8.98
C ARG A 570 -10.90 -30.74 9.56
N ALA A 571 -12.10 -30.37 9.09
CA ALA A 571 -13.35 -31.01 9.48
C ALA A 571 -13.61 -32.33 8.71
N GLY A 572 -12.73 -32.72 7.77
CA GLY A 572 -12.93 -33.87 6.89
C GLY A 572 -13.97 -33.63 5.77
N LEU A 573 -14.39 -32.39 5.58
CA LEU A 573 -15.43 -31.98 4.63
C LEU A 573 -14.82 -31.59 3.28
N VAL A 574 -14.24 -32.58 2.59
CA VAL A 574 -13.47 -32.34 1.35
C VAL A 574 -14.36 -31.86 0.21
N GLN A 575 -15.59 -32.37 0.11
CA GLN A 575 -16.53 -31.96 -0.95
C GLN A 575 -16.89 -30.48 -0.86
N GLU A 576 -17.12 -29.97 0.36
CA GLU A 576 -17.36 -28.56 0.61
C GLU A 576 -16.14 -27.69 0.29
N ALA A 577 -14.92 -28.22 0.50
CA ALA A 577 -13.68 -27.54 0.10
C ALA A 577 -13.54 -27.45 -1.44
N LEU A 578 -13.88 -28.51 -2.17
CA LEU A 578 -13.90 -28.54 -3.65
C LEU A 578 -14.95 -27.58 -4.23
N GLU A 579 -16.15 -27.53 -3.64
CA GLU A 579 -17.17 -26.56 -4.03
C GLU A 579 -16.70 -25.11 -3.83
N LEU A 580 -16.00 -24.84 -2.72
CA LEU A 580 -15.39 -23.53 -2.49
C LEU A 580 -14.30 -23.20 -3.51
N GLU A 581 -13.49 -24.17 -3.94
CA GLU A 581 -12.49 -23.95 -4.99
C GLU A 581 -13.15 -23.51 -6.30
N LEU A 582 -14.20 -24.23 -6.73
CA LEU A 582 -14.94 -23.89 -7.94
C LEU A 582 -15.59 -22.51 -7.84
N ARG A 583 -16.19 -22.20 -6.68
CA ARG A 583 -16.79 -20.89 -6.41
C ARG A 583 -15.74 -19.78 -6.44
N MET A 584 -14.59 -19.98 -5.79
CA MET A 584 -13.48 -19.04 -5.78
C MET A 584 -12.97 -18.76 -7.20
N LYS A 585 -12.77 -19.78 -8.04
CA LYS A 585 -12.33 -19.60 -9.43
C LYS A 585 -13.32 -18.79 -10.28
N ARG A 586 -14.61 -18.84 -9.96
CA ARG A 586 -15.66 -18.07 -10.66
C ARG A 586 -15.77 -16.63 -10.16
N THR A 587 -15.57 -16.40 -8.86
CA THR A 587 -15.80 -15.08 -8.23
C THR A 587 -14.51 -14.25 -8.13
N CYS A 588 -13.35 -14.88 -8.05
CA CYS A 588 -12.06 -14.24 -7.86
C CYS A 588 -11.18 -14.40 -9.11
N ASN A 589 -10.44 -13.36 -9.48
CA ASN A 589 -9.44 -13.44 -10.54
C ASN A 589 -8.16 -14.12 -10.02
N TYR A 590 -8.22 -15.45 -9.86
CA TYR A 590 -7.12 -16.28 -9.40
C TYR A 590 -6.15 -16.58 -10.54
N VAL A 591 -4.85 -16.38 -10.30
CA VAL A 591 -3.77 -16.75 -11.22
C VAL A 591 -2.83 -17.71 -10.49
N PRO A 592 -2.68 -18.96 -10.95
CA PRO A 592 -1.75 -19.92 -10.36
C PRO A 592 -0.32 -19.38 -10.27
N GLY A 593 0.38 -19.67 -9.17
CA GLY A 593 1.76 -19.27 -8.93
C GLY A 593 1.96 -17.81 -8.49
N VAL A 594 0.89 -17.01 -8.44
CA VAL A 594 0.94 -15.61 -7.95
C VAL A 594 0.69 -15.55 -6.45
N ASN A 595 -0.14 -16.44 -5.91
CA ASN A 595 -0.50 -16.47 -4.50
C ASN A 595 -0.17 -17.83 -3.90
N TRP A 596 1.10 -17.99 -3.50
CA TRP A 596 1.63 -19.24 -2.98
C TRP A 596 0.81 -19.85 -1.83
N ARG A 597 0.14 -19.01 -1.01
CA ARG A 597 -0.72 -19.52 0.07
C ARG A 597 -1.95 -20.21 -0.48
N MET A 598 -2.59 -19.58 -1.47
CA MET A 598 -3.73 -20.19 -2.12
C MET A 598 -3.30 -21.40 -2.94
N ASP A 599 -2.17 -21.32 -3.66
CA ASP A 599 -1.60 -22.47 -4.38
C ASP A 599 -1.43 -23.67 -3.43
N ALA A 600 -0.80 -23.47 -2.26
CA ALA A 600 -0.63 -24.51 -1.24
C ALA A 600 -1.96 -25.04 -0.66
N THR A 601 -2.95 -24.18 -0.46
CA THR A 601 -4.29 -24.63 -0.03
C THR A 601 -4.95 -25.50 -1.10
N LEU A 602 -4.86 -25.12 -2.37
CA LEU A 602 -5.42 -25.91 -3.48
C LEU A 602 -4.68 -27.24 -3.66
N GLU A 603 -3.37 -27.28 -3.47
CA GLU A 603 -2.60 -28.53 -3.43
C GLU A 603 -3.09 -29.44 -2.29
N ALA A 604 -3.36 -28.89 -1.11
CA ALA A 604 -3.92 -29.65 0.01
C ALA A 604 -5.34 -30.16 -0.27
N VAL A 605 -6.18 -29.37 -0.96
CA VAL A 605 -7.52 -29.80 -1.40
C VAL A 605 -7.42 -30.98 -2.37
N ARG A 606 -6.53 -30.91 -3.37
CA ARG A 606 -6.32 -32.00 -4.34
C ARG A 606 -5.79 -33.27 -3.67
N ALA A 607 -4.81 -33.14 -2.78
CA ALA A 607 -4.29 -34.28 -2.05
C ALA A 607 -5.37 -34.96 -1.18
N ALA A 608 -6.32 -34.20 -0.65
CA ALA A 608 -7.46 -34.74 0.08
C ALA A 608 -8.52 -35.38 -0.83
N GLU A 609 -8.71 -34.85 -2.05
CA GLU A 609 -9.56 -35.44 -3.09
C GLU A 609 -8.98 -36.79 -3.56
N ASP A 610 -7.69 -36.85 -3.87
CA ASP A 610 -6.99 -38.08 -4.27
C ASP A 610 -7.05 -39.16 -3.17
N ALA A 611 -7.05 -38.75 -1.90
CA ALA A 611 -7.17 -39.67 -0.76
C ALA A 611 -8.58 -40.26 -0.57
N LEU A 612 -9.62 -39.65 -1.16
CA LEU A 612 -11.00 -40.13 -1.11
C LEU A 612 -11.30 -41.22 -2.15
N ASP A 613 -10.51 -41.32 -3.22
CA ASP A 613 -10.77 -42.21 -4.35
C ASP A 613 -9.48 -42.94 -4.80
N PRO A 614 -9.03 -43.99 -4.08
CA PRO A 614 -7.75 -44.66 -4.34
C PRO A 614 -7.70 -45.48 -5.64
N ASP A 615 -8.80 -45.64 -6.37
CA ASP A 615 -8.90 -46.47 -7.60
C ASP A 615 -8.67 -45.68 -8.91
N LEU A 616 -8.23 -44.41 -8.84
CA LEU A 616 -8.00 -43.54 -10.01
C LEU A 616 -6.52 -43.26 -10.38
N THR A 617 -5.56 -43.89 -9.70
CA THR A 617 -4.12 -43.90 -10.07
C THR A 617 -3.69 -45.24 -10.63
#